data_AF-A0A3C1GI71-F1
#
_entry.id   AF-A0A3C1GI71-F1
#
_cell.length_a   1.000
_cell.length_b   1.000
_cell.length_c   1.000
_cell.angle_alpha   90.00
_cell.angle_beta   90.00
_cell.angle_gamma   90.00
#
_symmetry.space_group_name_H-M   'P 1'
#
loop_
_entity.id
_entity.type
_entity.pdbx_description
1 polymer ?
#
loop_
_entity_poly.entity_id
_entity_poly.type
_entity_poly.pdbx_seq_one_letter_code
_entity_poly.pdbx_strand_id
1 'polypeptide(L)' 'MARRAAWFGASRGRARIVVGTRSALLVPLPPPATLVLLDEHDPAHKPPGAPRMHSREMLVE' A
#
# COMPACT_ATOMS: atom_id res chain seq x y z
N MET A 1 -4.30 -6.93 16.64
CA MET A 1 -5.34 -7.68 15.89
C MET A 1 -5.89 -6.94 14.67
N ALA A 2 -6.13 -5.63 14.73
CA ALA A 2 -6.71 -4.85 13.62
C ALA A 2 -5.95 -4.98 12.28
N ARG A 3 -4.60 -4.86 12.27
CA ARG A 3 -3.80 -5.01 11.05
C ARG A 3 -3.94 -6.39 10.39
N ARG A 4 -4.01 -7.47 11.17
CA ARG A 4 -4.22 -8.83 10.68
C ARG A 4 -5.60 -8.98 10.06
N ALA A 5 -6.63 -8.43 10.70
CA ALA A 5 -7.99 -8.44 10.17
C ALA A 5 -8.09 -7.64 8.86
N ALA A 6 -7.46 -6.46 8.79
CA ALA A 6 -7.39 -5.65 7.58
C ALA A 6 -6.68 -6.39 6.43
N TRP A 7 -5.54 -7.03 6.72
CA TRP A 7 -4.81 -7.85 5.74
C TRP A 7 -5.68 -8.93 5.12
N PHE A 8 -6.33 -9.76 5.95
CA PHE A 8 -7.22 -10.82 5.45
C PHE A 8 -8.52 -10.29 4.84
N GLY A 9 -8.98 -9.12 5.28
CA GLY A 9 -10.13 -8.44 4.67
C GLY A 9 -9.82 -8.02 3.24
N ALA A 10 -8.68 -7.37 3.04
CA ALA A 10 -8.20 -6.96 1.72
C ALA A 10 -7.89 -8.16 0.82
N SER A 11 -7.12 -9.13 1.31
CA SER A 11 -6.70 -10.31 0.54
C SER A 11 -7.86 -11.17 0.06
N ARG A 12 -9.01 -11.11 0.75
CA ARG A 12 -10.23 -11.86 0.41
C ARG A 12 -11.27 -11.01 -0.31
N GLY A 13 -10.94 -9.78 -0.71
CA GLY A 13 -11.85 -8.85 -1.38
C GLY A 13 -13.02 -8.36 -0.52
N ARG A 14 -12.96 -8.54 0.82
CA ARG A 14 -14.00 -8.07 1.75
C ARG A 14 -13.85 -6.58 2.06
N ALA A 15 -12.62 -6.07 2.04
CA ALA A 15 -12.36 -4.64 2.13
C ALA A 15 -12.43 -4.02 0.74
N ARG A 16 -13.40 -3.12 0.51
CA ARG A 16 -13.56 -2.42 -0.79
C ARG A 16 -12.54 -1.30 -1.00
N ILE A 17 -12.06 -0.72 0.10
CA ILE A 17 -11.05 0.34 0.11
C ILE A 17 -10.04 0.01 1.20
N VAL A 18 -8.76 0.13 0.87
CA VAL A 18 -7.65 0.03 1.82
C VAL A 18 -6.93 1.38 1.82
N VAL A 19 -6.77 1.96 3.00
CA VAL A 19 -6.02 3.21 3.19
C VAL A 19 -4.91 2.96 4.18
N GLY A 20 -3.75 3.53 3.91
CA GLY A 20 -2.65 3.54 4.84
C GLY A 20 -1.49 4.37 4.29
N THR A 21 -0.38 4.35 5.01
CA THR A 21 0.87 4.92 4.53
C THR A 21 1.56 3.94 3.59
N ARG A 22 2.84 4.15 3.30
CA ARG A 22 3.67 3.35 2.37
C ARG A 22 3.51 1.83 2.49
N SER A 23 3.43 1.30 3.71
CA SER A 23 3.30 -0.16 3.93
C SER A 23 2.01 -0.76 3.39
N ALA A 24 0.99 0.05 3.09
CA ALA A 24 -0.25 -0.39 2.47
C ALA A 24 -0.04 -0.95 1.05
N LEU A 25 1.03 -0.54 0.36
CA LEU A 25 1.40 -1.08 -0.95
C LEU A 25 1.78 -2.57 -0.91
N LEU A 26 2.07 -3.10 0.28
CA LEU A 26 2.39 -4.52 0.46
C LEU A 26 1.13 -5.38 0.67
N VAL A 27 -0.05 -4.76 0.79
CA VAL A 27 -1.30 -5.48 1.03
C VAL A 27 -1.74 -6.16 -0.27
N PRO A 28 -2.02 -7.48 -0.26
CA PRO A 28 -2.54 -8.17 -1.43
C PRO A 28 -3.95 -7.67 -1.76
N LEU A 29 -4.16 -7.28 -3.02
CA LEU A 29 -5.44 -6.84 -3.54
C LEU A 29 -5.88 -7.77 -4.69
N PRO A 30 -7.12 -8.29 -4.68
CA PRO A 30 -7.64 -9.07 -5.80
C PRO A 30 -7.82 -8.17 -7.04
N PRO A 31 -7.50 -8.65 -8.26
CA PRO A 31 -7.73 -7.89 -9.47
C PRO A 31 -9.23 -7.84 -9.84
N PRO A 32 -9.69 -6.77 -10.51
CA PRO A 32 -8.95 -5.53 -10.80
C PRO A 32 -8.88 -4.62 -9.55
N ALA A 33 -7.71 -4.01 -9.32
CA ALA A 33 -7.50 -3.03 -8.26
C ALA A 33 -6.94 -1.73 -8.84
N THR A 34 -7.38 -0.60 -8.28
CA THR A 34 -6.84 0.73 -8.59
C THR A 34 -6.02 1.22 -7.42
N LEU A 35 -4.78 1.61 -7.70
CA LEU A 35 -3.87 2.19 -6.71
C LEU A 35 -3.84 3.71 -6.87
N VAL A 36 -3.85 4.44 -5.76
CA VAL A 36 -3.73 5.90 -5.72
C VAL A 36 -2.66 6.27 -4.71
N LEU A 37 -1.70 7.08 -5.14
CA LEU A 37 -0.71 7.69 -4.27
C LEU A 37 -1.08 9.16 -4.08
N LEU A 38 -1.30 9.55 -2.82
CA LEU A 38 -1.48 10.96 -2.45
C LEU A 38 -0.11 11.54 -2.11
N ASP A 39 0.06 12.84 -2.34
CA ASP A 39 1.27 13.60 -2.00
C ASP A 39 2.57 12.97 -2.55
N GLU A 40 2.59 12.57 -3.82
CA GLU A 40 3.73 11.84 -4.41
C GLU A 40 5.10 12.54 -4.28
N HIS A 41 5.09 13.86 -4.02
CA HIS A 41 6.25 14.71 -3.86
C HIS A 41 6.81 14.70 -2.42
N ASP A 42 6.10 14.09 -1.46
CA ASP A 42 6.54 14.05 -0.06
C ASP A 42 7.79 13.14 0.07
N PRO A 43 8.91 13.65 0.63
CA PRO A 43 10.12 12.87 0.85
C PRO A 43 9.89 11.64 1.75
N ALA A 44 8.82 11.62 2.55
CA ALA A 44 8.41 10.45 3.29
C ALA A 44 8.24 9.24 2.37
N HIS A 45 7.91 9.38 1.08
CA HIS A 45 7.82 8.25 0.15
C HIS A 45 9.17 7.60 -0.22
N LYS A 46 10.31 8.17 0.22
CA LYS A 46 11.67 7.68 -0.05
C LYS A 46 12.50 7.63 1.24
N PRO A 47 12.30 6.62 2.12
CA PRO A 47 13.01 6.55 3.39
C PRO A 47 14.53 6.38 3.21
N PRO A 48 15.36 6.98 4.09
CA PRO A 48 16.76 6.62 4.18
C PRO A 48 16.89 5.25 4.87
N GLY A 49 17.52 4.29 4.20
CA GLY A 49 17.80 2.96 4.75
C GLY A 49 16.94 1.84 4.19
N ALA A 50 17.20 0.62 4.65
CA ALA A 50 16.46 -0.57 4.24
C ALA A 50 15.20 -0.77 5.12
N PRO A 51 14.10 -1.30 4.56
CA PRO A 51 13.89 -1.60 3.13
C PRO A 51 13.68 -0.31 2.31
N ARG A 52 14.35 -0.21 1.16
CA ARG A 52 14.15 0.89 0.21
C ARG A 52 12.85 0.65 -0.55
N MET A 53 11.77 1.25 -0.07
CA MET A 53 10.49 1.27 -0.76
C MET A 53 10.21 2.68 -1.24
N HIS A 54 10.45 2.94 -2.52
CA HIS A 54 10.00 4.16 -3.16
C HIS A 54 8.53 3.98 -3.56
N SER A 55 7.61 4.66 -2.88
CA SER A 55 6.17 4.40 -3.07
C SER A 55 5.73 4.56 -4.52
N ARG A 56 6.15 5.64 -5.20
CA ARG A 56 5.85 5.87 -6.62
C ARG A 56 6.36 4.77 -7.54
N GLU A 57 7.62 4.36 -7.42
CA GLU A 57 8.21 3.31 -8.26
C GLU A 57 7.40 2.00 -8.10
N MET A 58 7.05 1.64 -6.86
CA MET A 58 6.23 0.46 -6.57
C MET A 58 4.78 0.51 -7.11
N LEU A 59 4.23 1.70 -7.41
CA LEU A 59 2.90 1.79 -8.01
C LEU A 59 2.92 1.56 -9.53
N VAL A 60 4.06 1.83 -10.17
CA VAL A 60 4.20 1.85 -11.62
C VAL A 60 4.79 0.55 -12.16
N GLU A 61 5.65 -0.11 -11.39
CA GLU A 61 6.29 -1.40 -11.71
C GLU A 61 5.54 -2.60 -11.15
#